data_AF-A0A4Q6C9P9-F1
#
_entry.id   AF-A0A4Q6C9P9-F1
#
_cell.length_a   1.000
_cell.length_b   1.000
_cell.length_c   1.000
_cell.angle_alpha   90.00
_cell.angle_beta   90.00
_cell.angle_gamma   90.00
#
_symmetry.space_group_name_H-M   'P 1'
#
loop_
_entity.id
_entity.type
_entity.pdbx_description
1 polymer ?
#
loop_
_entity_poly.entity_id
_entity_poly.type
_entity_poly.pdbx_seq_one_letter_code
_entity_poly.pdbx_strand_id
1 'polypeptide(L)'
;MTRSLTLLDRLLVDAQNALGTLAGRPLARRANPAADTPDVDLDPTERRHAAGLMRINHVGEVCAQGLYFGQAAVARDPQTRQHLMEAAQEETDHLQTLPEADLRSREIIKVMKDDEARHAEHAEQAGARLLPQPIPRLMTAASDLMKAVAYRF
;
A
#
# COMPACT_ATOMS: atom_id res chain seq x y z
N MET A 1 21.68 -13.14 -21.58
CA MET A 1 21.57 -11.90 -22.39
C MET A 1 20.82 -10.86 -21.57
N THR A 2 21.53 -9.93 -20.94
CA THR A 2 20.96 -8.80 -20.19
C THR A 2 20.51 -7.73 -21.19
N ARG A 3 19.20 -7.59 -21.41
CA ARG A 3 18.65 -6.51 -22.25
C ARG A 3 18.79 -5.18 -21.52
N SER A 4 19.59 -4.27 -22.07
CA SER A 4 19.68 -2.89 -21.58
C SER A 4 18.45 -2.11 -22.06
N LEU A 5 17.49 -1.89 -21.17
CA LEU A 5 16.30 -1.09 -21.45
C LEU A 5 16.68 0.37 -21.70
N THR A 6 16.21 0.90 -22.84
CA THR A 6 16.41 2.31 -23.21
C THR A 6 15.59 3.23 -22.30
N LEU A 7 15.85 4.54 -22.30
CA LEU A 7 15.09 5.50 -21.51
C LEU A 7 13.60 5.51 -21.87
N LEU A 8 13.28 5.33 -23.17
CA LEU A 8 11.91 5.19 -23.64
C LEU A 8 11.24 3.93 -23.09
N ASP A 9 11.94 2.79 -23.07
CA ASP A 9 11.39 1.56 -22.51
C ASP A 9 11.08 1.69 -21.02
N ARG A 10 11.92 2.40 -20.26
CA ARG A 10 11.65 2.67 -18.83
C ARG A 10 10.41 3.53 -18.65
N LEU A 11 10.29 4.59 -19.45
CA LEU A 11 9.16 5.51 -19.37
C LEU A 11 7.83 4.82 -19.75
N LEU A 12 7.87 3.90 -20.72
CA LEU A 12 6.73 3.07 -21.09
C LEU A 12 6.36 2.06 -19.99
N VAL A 13 7.35 1.43 -19.35
CA VAL A 13 7.12 0.52 -18.22
C VAL A 13 6.51 1.26 -17.03
N ASP A 14 7.03 2.45 -16.69
CA ASP A 14 6.51 3.24 -15.57
C ASP A 14 5.10 3.75 -15.86
N ALA A 15 4.81 4.17 -17.10
CA ALA A 15 3.46 4.54 -17.52
C ALA A 15 2.48 3.35 -17.48
N GLN A 16 2.92 2.17 -17.90
CA GLN A 16 2.11 0.95 -17.82
C GLN A 16 1.85 0.54 -16.36
N ASN A 17 2.85 0.63 -15.48
CA ASN A 17 2.68 0.36 -14.06
C ASN A 17 1.68 1.35 -13.44
N ALA A 18 1.80 2.64 -13.72
CA ALA A 18 0.87 3.66 -13.26
C ALA A 18 -0.56 3.43 -13.77
N LEU A 19 -0.73 3.08 -15.05
CA LEU A 19 -2.03 2.71 -15.62
C LEU A 19 -2.58 1.43 -14.99
N GLY A 20 -1.74 0.44 -14.71
CA GLY A 20 -2.10 -0.79 -14.02
C GLY A 20 -2.60 -0.54 -12.60
N THR A 21 -1.96 0.36 -11.86
CA THR A 21 -2.40 0.78 -10.52
C THR A 21 -3.73 1.54 -10.56
N LEU A 22 -3.96 2.39 -11.57
CA LEU A 22 -5.18 3.20 -11.66
C LEU A 22 -6.39 2.45 -12.24
N ALA A 23 -6.16 1.51 -13.16
CA ALA A 23 -7.22 0.83 -13.92
C ALA A 23 -7.39 -0.65 -13.55
N GLY A 24 -6.40 -1.26 -12.90
CA GLY A 24 -6.43 -2.67 -12.55
C GLY A 24 -7.20 -2.94 -11.26
N ARG A 25 -7.93 -4.05 -11.22
CA ARG A 25 -8.28 -4.71 -9.96
C ARG A 25 -7.10 -5.60 -9.58
N PRO A 26 -6.31 -5.26 -8.54
CA PRO A 26 -5.21 -6.13 -8.14
C PRO A 26 -5.76 -7.52 -7.80
N LEU A 27 -5.23 -8.54 -8.46
CA LEU A 27 -5.55 -9.93 -8.13
C LEU A 27 -4.78 -10.30 -6.87
N ALA A 28 -5.50 -10.77 -5.86
CA ALA A 28 -4.88 -11.26 -4.63
C ALA A 28 -3.90 -12.40 -4.97
N ARG A 29 -2.62 -12.19 -4.69
CA ARG A 29 -1.56 -13.19 -4.91
C ARG A 29 -1.49 -14.26 -3.82
N ARG A 30 -2.18 -14.04 -2.70
CA ARG A 30 -2.25 -14.94 -1.55
C ARG A 30 -3.67 -15.37 -1.24
N ALA A 31 -3.81 -16.52 -0.58
CA ALA A 31 -5.08 -16.95 -0.03
C ALA A 31 -5.59 -15.92 0.99
N ASN A 32 -6.91 -15.74 1.04
CA ASN A 32 -7.53 -14.84 2.01
C ASN A 32 -7.32 -15.41 3.43
N PRO A 33 -6.60 -14.70 4.32
CA PRO A 33 -6.34 -15.19 5.67
C PRO A 33 -7.61 -15.32 6.53
N ALA A 34 -8.69 -14.63 6.14
CA ALA A 34 -9.99 -14.73 6.80
C ALA A 34 -11.01 -15.56 6.01
N ALA A 35 -10.54 -16.48 5.15
CA ALA A 35 -11.42 -17.35 4.36
C ALA A 35 -12.40 -18.16 5.23
N ASP A 36 -11.91 -18.68 6.37
CA ASP A 36 -12.67 -19.49 7.31
C ASP A 36 -13.37 -18.67 8.40
N THR A 37 -13.21 -17.34 8.40
CA THR A 37 -13.84 -16.46 9.37
C THR A 37 -15.28 -16.15 8.94
N PRO A 38 -16.29 -16.46 9.79
CA PRO A 38 -17.68 -16.22 9.46
C PRO A 38 -17.97 -14.73 9.27
N ASP A 39 -18.83 -14.42 8.30
CA ASP A 39 -19.33 -13.05 8.11
C ASP A 39 -20.22 -12.65 9.27
N VAL A 40 -20.09 -11.38 9.67
CA VAL A 40 -20.90 -10.77 10.73
C VAL A 40 -21.77 -9.69 10.10
N ASP A 41 -23.06 -9.70 10.45
CA ASP A 41 -23.97 -8.63 10.07
C ASP A 41 -23.64 -7.35 10.85
N LEU A 42 -22.86 -6.47 10.23
CA LEU A 42 -22.59 -5.13 10.74
C LEU A 42 -23.84 -4.25 10.65
N ASP A 43 -24.05 -3.38 11.64
CA ASP A 43 -25.08 -2.35 11.52
C ASP A 43 -24.79 -1.39 10.33
N PRO A 44 -25.79 -0.72 9.75
CA PRO A 44 -25.58 0.28 8.69
C PRO A 44 -24.55 1.38 8.98
N THR A 45 -24.30 1.71 10.24
CA THR A 45 -23.33 2.70 10.70
C THR A 45 -21.94 2.09 10.73
N GLU A 46 -21.77 0.94 11.38
CA GLU A 46 -20.53 0.14 11.40
C GLU A 46 -20.05 -0.21 9.98
N ARG A 47 -20.97 -0.63 9.10
CA ARG A 47 -20.65 -0.93 7.70
C ARG A 47 -20.15 0.30 6.93
N ARG A 48 -20.77 1.48 7.14
CA ARG A 48 -20.32 2.73 6.51
C ARG A 48 -18.95 3.14 7.02
N HIS A 49 -18.73 2.99 8.32
CA HIS A 49 -17.44 3.24 8.95
C HIS A 49 -16.36 2.31 8.39
N ALA A 50 -16.58 0.99 8.41
CA ALA A 50 -15.67 -0.01 7.84
C ALA A 50 -15.39 0.24 6.35
N ALA A 51 -16.41 0.61 5.56
CA ALA A 51 -16.22 0.98 4.15
C ALA A 51 -15.39 2.26 3.97
N GLY A 52 -15.60 3.27 4.82
CA GLY A 52 -14.78 4.49 4.83
C GLY A 52 -13.32 4.19 5.15
N LEU A 53 -13.09 3.35 6.15
CA LEU A 53 -11.77 2.87 6.51
C LEU A 53 -11.10 2.13 5.33
N MET A 54 -11.79 1.20 4.67
CA MET A 54 -11.25 0.48 3.51
C MET A 54 -10.94 1.39 2.32
N ARG A 55 -11.65 2.51 2.15
CA ARG A 55 -11.30 3.52 1.13
C ARG A 55 -10.02 4.26 1.46
N ILE A 56 -9.82 4.65 2.73
CA ILE A 56 -8.56 5.29 3.17
C ILE A 56 -7.40 4.35 2.88
N ASN A 57 -7.57 3.08 3.24
CA ASN A 57 -6.65 1.98 3.00
C ASN A 57 -6.24 1.86 1.53
N HIS A 58 -7.25 1.80 0.66
CA HIS A 58 -6.97 1.62 -0.76
C HIS A 58 -6.23 2.82 -1.36
N VAL A 59 -6.54 4.05 -0.91
CA VAL A 59 -5.84 5.24 -1.39
C VAL A 59 -4.40 5.29 -0.87
N GLY A 60 -4.16 4.92 0.39
CA GLY A 60 -2.81 4.85 0.97
C GLY A 60 -1.92 3.88 0.18
N GLU A 61 -2.43 2.67 -0.08
CA GLU A 61 -1.78 1.67 -0.94
C GLU A 61 -1.43 2.24 -2.33
N VAL A 62 -2.39 2.85 -3.03
CA VAL A 62 -2.13 3.45 -4.37
C VAL A 62 -1.06 4.55 -4.30
N CYS A 63 -1.08 5.39 -3.26
CA CYS A 63 -0.11 6.46 -3.08
C CYS A 63 1.31 5.92 -2.84
N ALA A 64 1.47 4.92 -2.00
CA ALA A 64 2.77 4.39 -1.65
C ALA A 64 3.34 3.48 -2.76
N GLN A 65 2.51 2.71 -3.48
CA GLN A 65 2.90 2.10 -4.77
C GLN A 65 3.46 3.14 -5.74
N GLY A 66 2.74 4.26 -5.93
CA GLY A 66 3.19 5.37 -6.78
C GLY A 66 4.52 5.98 -6.33
N LEU A 67 4.71 6.13 -5.02
CA LEU A 67 5.96 6.63 -4.44
C LEU A 67 7.12 5.67 -4.70
N TYR A 68 6.94 4.38 -4.43
CA TYR A 68 7.97 3.36 -4.63
C TYR A 68 8.33 3.20 -6.12
N PHE A 69 7.35 3.20 -7.03
CA PHE A 69 7.62 3.23 -8.47
C PHE A 69 8.39 4.50 -8.89
N GLY A 70 8.00 5.67 -8.37
CA GLY A 70 8.69 6.93 -8.64
C GLY A 70 10.14 6.92 -8.15
N GLN A 71 10.40 6.37 -6.95
CA GLN A 71 11.75 6.20 -6.42
C GLN A 71 12.56 5.17 -7.21
N ALA A 72 11.95 4.05 -7.63
CA ALA A 72 12.58 3.02 -8.44
C ALA A 72 13.01 3.56 -9.81
N ALA A 73 12.22 4.47 -10.41
CA ALA A 73 12.52 5.09 -11.70
C ALA A 73 13.80 5.95 -11.67
N VAL A 74 14.10 6.58 -10.53
CA VAL A 74 15.28 7.46 -10.35
C VAL A 74 16.43 6.79 -9.57
N ALA A 75 16.23 5.57 -9.08
CA ALA A 75 17.23 4.80 -8.37
C ALA A 75 18.42 4.47 -9.29
N ARG A 76 19.63 4.84 -8.84
CA ARG A 76 20.88 4.58 -9.58
C ARG A 76 21.41 3.17 -9.33
N ASP A 77 21.16 2.64 -8.14
CA ASP A 77 21.59 1.33 -7.72
C ASP A 77 20.54 0.26 -8.11
N PRO A 78 20.92 -0.78 -8.89
CA PRO A 78 20.00 -1.82 -9.34
C PRO A 78 19.36 -2.62 -8.20
N GLN A 79 20.07 -2.82 -7.09
CA GLN A 79 19.56 -3.56 -5.94
C GLN A 79 18.46 -2.75 -5.23
N THR A 80 18.71 -1.47 -4.98
CA THR A 80 17.73 -0.53 -4.43
C THR A 80 16.50 -0.42 -5.33
N ARG A 81 16.70 -0.36 -6.65
CA ARG A 81 15.59 -0.32 -7.61
C ARG A 81 14.71 -1.58 -7.51
N GLN A 82 15.32 -2.76 -7.46
CA GLN A 82 14.59 -4.02 -7.34
C GLN A 82 13.81 -4.07 -6.02
N HIS A 83 14.44 -3.67 -4.91
CA HIS A 83 13.79 -3.60 -3.60
C HIS A 83 12.58 -2.66 -3.59
N LEU A 84 12.69 -1.49 -4.21
CA LEU A 84 11.57 -0.54 -4.32
C LEU A 84 10.44 -1.09 -5.19
N MET A 85 10.76 -1.83 -6.26
CA MET A 85 9.74 -2.47 -7.09
C MET A 85 9.05 -3.65 -6.37
N GLU A 86 9.77 -4.36 -5.51
CA GLU A 86 9.20 -5.41 -4.64
C GLU A 86 8.31 -4.80 -3.55
N ALA A 87 8.76 -3.72 -2.89
CA ALA A 87 7.96 -2.98 -1.92
C ALA A 87 6.69 -2.38 -2.54
N ALA A 88 6.77 -1.84 -3.76
CA ALA A 88 5.60 -1.37 -4.53
C ALA A 88 4.60 -2.50 -4.86
N GLN A 89 5.02 -3.76 -4.75
CA GLN A 89 4.18 -4.92 -5.04
C GLN A 89 3.62 -5.59 -3.79
N GLU A 90 4.25 -5.43 -2.64
CA GLU A 90 3.87 -6.14 -1.41
C GLU A 90 2.96 -5.33 -0.48
N GLU A 91 2.61 -4.09 -0.84
CA GLU A 91 1.85 -3.23 0.06
C GLU A 91 0.40 -3.68 0.23
N THR A 92 0.01 -3.95 1.48
CA THR A 92 -1.37 -4.19 1.92
C THR A 92 -1.61 -3.28 3.12
N ASP A 93 -2.59 -2.36 3.06
CA ASP A 93 -2.64 -1.17 3.93
C ASP A 93 -3.51 -1.32 5.23
N HIS A 94 -3.30 -0.51 6.27
CA HIS A 94 -3.76 -0.74 7.65
C HIS A 94 -4.89 0.14 8.25
N LEU A 95 -5.65 -0.45 9.19
CA LEU A 95 -6.70 0.21 9.98
C LEU A 95 -6.69 -0.17 11.47
N GLN A 96 -6.62 0.83 12.35
CA GLN A 96 -6.63 0.65 13.82
C GLN A 96 -8.01 0.88 14.47
N THR A 97 -9.07 1.00 13.67
CA THR A 97 -10.39 1.47 14.16
C THR A 97 -11.56 0.67 13.59
N LEU A 98 -11.34 -0.61 13.26
CA LEU A 98 -12.45 -1.50 12.91
C LEU A 98 -13.37 -1.76 14.12
N PRO A 99 -14.68 -1.94 13.90
CA PRO A 99 -15.60 -2.43 14.92
C PRO A 99 -15.10 -3.74 15.54
N GLU A 100 -15.31 -3.93 16.85
CA GLU A 100 -14.84 -5.15 17.54
C GLU A 100 -15.45 -6.43 16.96
N ALA A 101 -16.67 -6.33 16.43
CA ALA A 101 -17.42 -7.40 15.80
C ALA A 101 -16.91 -7.83 14.41
N ASP A 102 -16.08 -7.01 13.74
CA ASP A 102 -15.55 -7.33 12.41
C ASP A 102 -14.31 -8.24 12.51
N LEU A 103 -14.54 -9.48 12.92
CA LEU A 103 -13.48 -10.50 13.12
C LEU A 103 -12.72 -10.81 11.83
N ARG A 104 -13.42 -10.77 10.68
CA ARG A 104 -12.86 -11.09 9.37
C ARG A 104 -11.81 -10.05 8.96
N SER A 105 -12.15 -8.76 9.04
CA SER A 105 -11.21 -7.69 8.73
C SER A 105 -10.06 -7.62 9.75
N ARG A 106 -10.27 -8.05 11.00
CA ARG A 106 -9.21 -8.13 12.02
C ARG A 106 -8.18 -9.22 11.74
N GLU A 107 -8.59 -10.41 11.30
CA GLU A 107 -7.64 -11.47 10.91
C GLU A 107 -6.80 -11.05 9.71
N ILE A 108 -7.41 -10.35 8.75
CA ILE A 108 -6.70 -9.73 7.63
C ILE A 108 -5.63 -8.75 8.14
N ILE A 109 -5.97 -7.82 9.03
CA ILE A 109 -5.02 -6.84 9.58
C ILE A 109 -3.88 -7.49 10.35
N LYS A 110 -4.15 -8.57 11.08
CA LYS A 110 -3.11 -9.24 11.88
C LYS A 110 -1.98 -9.73 10.97
N VAL A 111 -2.32 -10.43 9.90
CA VAL A 111 -1.35 -10.89 8.91
C VAL A 111 -0.61 -9.72 8.28
N MET A 112 -1.32 -8.63 8.00
CA MET A 112 -0.72 -7.46 7.39
C MET A 112 0.28 -6.76 8.31
N LYS A 113 0.03 -6.74 9.62
CA LYS A 113 0.92 -6.07 10.58
C LYS A 113 2.26 -6.80 10.65
N ASP A 114 2.19 -8.12 10.54
CA ASP A 114 3.37 -8.96 10.42
C ASP A 114 4.10 -8.70 9.09
N ASP A 115 3.38 -8.40 8.00
CA ASP A 115 3.98 -8.02 6.72
C ASP A 115 4.71 -6.66 6.83
N GLU A 116 4.07 -5.63 7.40
CA GLU A 116 4.64 -4.28 7.57
C GLU A 116 5.91 -4.30 8.42
N ALA A 117 5.92 -5.09 9.50
CA ALA A 117 7.11 -5.27 10.33
C ALA A 117 8.28 -5.87 9.52
N ARG A 118 8.02 -6.88 8.69
CA ARG A 118 9.06 -7.46 7.81
C ARG A 118 9.55 -6.47 6.76
N HIS A 119 8.66 -5.63 6.24
CA HIS A 119 9.04 -4.55 5.30
C HIS A 119 9.94 -3.51 5.96
N ALA A 120 9.60 -3.07 7.16
CA ALA A 120 10.43 -2.14 7.93
C ALA A 120 11.82 -2.74 8.20
N GLU A 121 11.90 -4.00 8.60
CA GLU A 121 13.17 -4.71 8.81
C GLU A 121 13.99 -4.80 7.51
N HIS A 122 13.37 -5.17 6.38
CA HIS A 122 14.05 -5.20 5.08
C HIS A 122 14.55 -3.82 4.67
N ALA A 123 13.75 -2.76 4.87
CA ALA A 123 14.15 -1.39 4.58
C ALA A 123 15.35 -0.95 5.44
N GLU A 124 15.34 -1.25 6.75
CA GLU A 124 16.46 -0.97 7.64
C GLU A 124 17.74 -1.71 7.23
N GLN A 125 17.63 -3.00 6.89
CA GLN A 125 18.74 -3.81 6.38
C GLN A 125 19.29 -3.28 5.05
N ALA A 126 18.43 -2.72 4.20
CA ALA A 126 18.81 -2.05 2.96
C ALA A 126 19.40 -0.63 3.19
N GLY A 127 19.52 -0.18 4.43
CA GLY A 127 20.12 1.10 4.79
C GLY A 127 19.17 2.30 4.67
N ALA A 128 17.85 2.07 4.75
CA ALA A 128 16.86 3.13 4.78
C ALA A 128 17.15 4.12 5.92
N ARG A 129 16.97 5.41 5.63
CA ARG A 129 17.14 6.50 6.60
C ARG A 129 15.81 7.16 6.86
N LEU A 130 15.66 7.68 8.08
CA LEU A 130 14.55 8.56 8.43
C LEU A 130 14.43 9.70 7.42
N LEU A 131 13.21 9.89 6.91
CA LEU A 131 12.93 10.96 5.96
C LEU A 131 13.21 12.32 6.61
N PRO A 132 14.04 13.18 5.99
CA PRO A 132 14.31 14.50 6.53
C PRO A 132 13.03 15.35 6.50
N GLN A 133 12.90 16.26 7.46
CA GLN A 133 11.87 17.30 7.40
C GLN A 133 12.07 18.14 6.13
N PRO A 134 11.00 18.53 5.39
CA PRO A 134 9.58 18.56 5.81
C PRO A 134 8.73 17.35 5.37
N ILE A 135 9.35 16.29 4.83
CA ILE A 135 8.62 15.19 4.17
C ILE A 135 7.57 14.52 5.09
N PRO A 136 7.88 14.19 6.36
CA PRO A 136 6.89 13.57 7.26
C PRO A 136 5.65 14.44 7.51
N ARG A 137 5.81 15.78 7.53
CA ARG A 137 4.69 16.71 7.72
C ARG A 137 3.77 16.74 6.50
N LEU A 138 4.36 16.70 5.31
CA LEU A 138 3.59 16.62 4.07
C LEU A 138 2.81 15.30 3.98
N MET A 139 3.45 14.17 4.35
CA MET A 139 2.77 12.87 4.45
C MET A 139 1.60 12.91 5.43
N THR A 140 1.78 13.54 6.60
CA THR A 140 0.70 13.70 7.59
C THR A 140 -0.46 14.51 7.03
N ALA A 141 -0.18 15.65 6.39
CA ALA A 141 -1.22 16.50 5.78
C ALA A 141 -2.00 15.76 4.68
N ALA A 142 -1.30 14.97 3.86
CA ALA A 142 -1.94 14.12 2.85
C ALA A 142 -2.84 13.07 3.51
N SER A 143 -2.37 12.41 4.58
CA SER A 143 -3.17 11.44 5.36
C SER A 143 -4.47 12.06 5.90
N ASP A 144 -4.40 13.27 6.44
CA ASP A 144 -5.58 13.93 7.01
C ASP A 144 -6.58 14.36 5.92
N LEU A 145 -6.10 14.78 4.75
CA LEU A 145 -6.96 15.02 3.58
C LEU A 145 -7.67 13.73 3.14
N MET A 146 -6.95 12.61 3.07
CA MET A 146 -7.52 11.33 2.68
C MET A 146 -8.62 10.88 3.65
N LYS A 147 -8.39 11.00 4.97
CA LYS A 147 -9.42 10.75 5.98
C LYS A 147 -10.65 11.62 5.73
N ALA A 148 -10.46 12.93 5.56
CA ALA A 148 -11.56 13.86 5.35
C ALA A 148 -12.39 13.56 4.09
N VAL A 149 -11.75 13.10 3.01
CA VAL A 149 -12.43 12.71 1.76
C VAL A 149 -13.16 11.38 1.94
N ALA A 150 -12.55 10.40 2.59
CA ALA A 150 -13.14 9.06 2.73
C ALA A 150 -14.41 9.04 3.58
N TYR A 151 -14.53 9.92 4.57
CA TYR A 151 -15.76 10.09 5.38
C TYR A 151 -16.78 11.06 4.75
N ARG A 152 -16.46 11.67 3.61
CA ARG A 152 -17.39 12.56 2.89
C ARG A 152 -18.43 11.78 2.05
N PHE A 153 -18.17 10.51 1.76
CA PHE A 153 -18.99 9.61 0.94
C PHE A 153 -19.45 8.39 1.74
#